data_AF-A0A318XHZ5-F1
#
_entry.id   AF-A0A318XHZ5-F1
#
_cell.length_a   1.000
_cell.length_b   1.000
_cell.length_c   1.000
_cell.angle_alpha   90.00
_cell.angle_beta   90.00
_cell.angle_gamma   90.00
#
_symmetry.space_group_name_H-M   'P 1'
#
loop_
_entity.id
_entity.type
_entity.pdbx_description
1 polymer ?
#
loop_
_entity_poly.entity_id
_entity_poly.type
_entity_poly.pdbx_seq_one_letter_code
_entity_poly.pdbx_strand_id
1 'polypeptide(L)' 'MDKIYYDLIKDGLKIISDVPEKWKAAVQALLDADTTAVYL' A
#
# COMPACT_ATOMS: atom_id res chain seq x y z
N MET A 1 -0.29 -10.88 -1.63
CA MET A 1 -1.55 -10.18 -1.97
C MET A 1 -1.45 -8.71 -1.61
N ASP A 2 -0.98 -8.41 -0.41
CA ASP A 2 -0.28 -7.16 -0.07
C ASP A 2 0.41 -6.44 -1.25
N LYS A 3 1.39 -7.06 -1.94
CA LYS A 3 2.09 -6.37 -3.04
C LYS A 3 1.16 -5.96 -4.19
N ILE A 4 0.17 -6.80 -4.55
CA ILE A 4 -0.81 -6.49 -5.60
C ILE A 4 -1.64 -5.27 -5.21
N TYR A 5 -2.14 -5.22 -3.98
CA TYR A 5 -2.90 -4.06 -3.51
C TYR A 5 -2.03 -2.81 -3.39
N TYR A 6 -0.78 -2.94 -2.97
CA TYR A 6 0.18 -1.84 -2.98
C TYR A 6 0.37 -1.28 -4.41
N ASP A 7 0.62 -2.14 -5.40
CA ASP A 7 0.80 -1.73 -6.80
C ASP A 7 -0.49 -1.02 -7.33
N LEU A 8 -1.67 -1.58 -7.05
CA LEU A 8 -2.95 -0.98 -7.44
C LEU A 8 -3.24 0.37 -6.77
N ILE A 9 -2.78 0.57 -5.52
CA ILE A 9 -2.92 1.86 -4.81
C ILE A 9 -1.95 2.88 -5.40
N LYS A 10 -0.70 2.48 -5.71
CA LYS A 10 0.28 3.34 -6.39
C LYS A 10 -0.19 3.80 -7.77
N ASP A 11 -0.93 2.95 -8.47
CA ASP A 11 -1.54 3.25 -9.77
C ASP A 11 -2.87 4.04 -9.65
N GLY A 12 -3.35 4.33 -8.43
CA GLY A 12 -4.59 5.05 -8.19
C GLY A 12 -5.87 4.26 -8.51
N LEU A 13 -5.76 2.95 -8.71
CA LEU A 13 -6.88 2.07 -9.06
C LEU A 13 -7.65 1.56 -7.83
N LYS A 14 -7.04 1.65 -6.65
CA LYS A 14 -7.61 1.24 -5.36
C LYS A 14 -7.19 2.21 -4.25
N ILE A 15 -7.92 2.18 -3.15
CA ILE A 15 -7.55 2.88 -1.91
C ILE A 15 -7.36 1.89 -0.76
N ILE A 16 -6.70 2.32 0.32
CA ILE A 16 -6.36 1.45 1.45
C ILE A 16 -7.58 0.79 2.10
N SER A 17 -8.76 1.41 2.04
CA SER A 17 -10.01 0.82 2.55
C SER A 17 -10.51 -0.37 1.73
N ASP A 18 -10.09 -0.51 0.47
CA ASP A 18 -10.45 -1.65 -0.39
C ASP A 18 -9.61 -2.91 -0.09
N VAL A 19 -8.58 -2.77 0.75
CA VAL A 19 -7.68 -3.86 1.13
C VAL A 19 -8.32 -4.68 2.26
N PRO A 20 -8.49 -6.00 2.08
CA PRO A 20 -8.92 -6.89 3.16
C PRO A 20 -8.04 -6.76 4.41
N GLU A 21 -8.66 -6.82 5.59
CA GLU A 21 -7.98 -6.57 6.88
C GLU A 21 -6.71 -7.39 7.06
N LYS A 22 -6.71 -8.65 6.60
CA LYS A 22 -5.56 -9.58 6.64
C LYS A 22 -4.29 -9.02 5.97
N TRP A 23 -4.44 -8.14 4.99
CA TRP A 23 -3.31 -7.59 4.23
C TRP A 23 -3.10 -6.09 4.46
N LYS A 24 -4.05 -5.41 5.09
CA LYS A 24 -4.05 -3.95 5.26
C LYS A 24 -2.80 -3.43 5.97
N ALA A 25 -2.38 -4.10 7.04
CA ALA A 25 -1.17 -3.72 7.78
C ALA A 25 0.11 -3.85 6.93
N ALA A 26 0.23 -4.93 6.15
CA ALA A 26 1.38 -5.14 5.27
C ALA A 26 1.41 -4.13 4.11
N VAL A 27 0.24 -3.83 3.51
CA VAL A 27 0.12 -2.79 2.47
C VAL A 27 0.50 -1.42 3.01
N GLN A 28 0.02 -1.06 4.21
CA GLN A 28 0.36 0.22 4.84
C GLN A 28 1.87 0.34 5.07
N ALA A 29 2.53 -0.72 5.58
CA ALA A 29 3.98 -0.71 5.78
C ALA A 29 4.77 -0.49 4.48
N LEU A 30 4.31 -1.04 3.34
CA LEU A 30 4.93 -0.80 2.04
C LEU A 30 4.76 0.66 1.59
N LEU A 31 3.56 1.23 1.74
CA LEU A 31 3.28 2.63 1.40
C LEU A 31 4.07 3.61 2.28
N ASP A 32 4.20 3.31 3.57
CA ASP A 32 4.95 4.11 4.53
C ASP A 32 6.45 4.08 4.22
N ALA A 33 7.01 2.90 3.89
CA ALA A 33 8.40 2.75 3.48
C ALA A 33 8.70 3.53 2.19
N ASP A 34 7.80 3.46 1.21
CA ASP A 34 7.90 4.23 -0.05
C ASP A 34 7.85 5.74 0.18
N THR A 35 6.91 6.21 1.00
CA THR A 35 6.76 7.64 1.31
C THR A 35 8.00 8.16 2.02
N THR A 36 8.53 7.38 2.96
CA THR A 36 9.76 7.71 3.69
C THR A 36 10.96 7.80 2.74
N ALA A 37 11.05 6.95 1.71
CA ALA A 37 12.13 6.99 0.72
C ALA A 37 12.10 8.21 -0.21
N VAL A 38 10.95 8.88 -0.37
CA VAL A 38 10.81 10.08 -1.21
C VAL A 38 11.25 11.36 -0.49
N TYR A 39 11.29 11.34 0.85
CA TYR A 39 11.65 12.50 1.69
C TYR A 39 13.06 12.39 2.32
N LEU A 40 13.90 11.46 1.86
CA LEU A 40 15.31 11.28 2.24
C LEU A 40 16.24 11.58 1.06
#